data_AF-A0A357VRE2-F1
#
_entry.id   AF-A0A357VRE2-F1
#
_cell.length_a   1.000
_cell.length_b   1.000
_cell.length_c   1.000
_cell.angle_alpha   90.00
_cell.angle_beta   90.00
_cell.angle_gamma   90.00
#
_symmetry.space_group_name_H-M   'P 1'
#
loop_
_entity.id
_entity.type
_entity.pdbx_description
1 polymer ?
#
loop_
_entity_poly.entity_id
_entity_poly.type
_entity_poly.pdbx_seq_one_letter_code
_entity_poly.pdbx_strand_id
1 'polypeptide(L)'
;MKRISTKIILSSTLLVIAVVTVVSIVSIFRSTSLLEEYSLSGVENLTASLASDLSSQISIIEIVVDNYSDSAFLGFDPFIASFSNAEVIKFLDRAKDVPKNFSQKVEGNVTSFIVFNPDMLRTKELYSLYYIESEDKNLKNEYIKLDDTFNPENKKYQWFFEVRDK
;
A
#
# COMPACT_ATOMS: atom_id res chain seq x y z
N MET A 1 -84.80 -0.71 3.10
CA MET A 1 -83.73 -1.60 3.61
C MET A 1 -82.51 -1.71 2.69
N LYS A 2 -82.66 -1.89 1.36
CA LYS A 2 -81.52 -2.05 0.43
C LYS A 2 -80.46 -0.92 0.50
N ARG A 3 -80.86 0.37 0.53
CA ARG A 3 -79.93 1.52 0.63
C ARG A 3 -79.11 1.59 1.93
N ILE A 4 -79.64 1.10 3.05
CA ILE A 4 -78.94 1.11 4.35
C ILE A 4 -77.89 -0.02 4.36
N SER A 5 -78.28 -1.20 3.88
CA SER A 5 -77.35 -2.32 3.67
C SER A 5 -76.17 -1.94 2.77
N THR A 6 -76.40 -1.25 1.65
CA THR A 6 -75.31 -0.81 0.77
C THR A 6 -74.34 0.17 1.46
N LYS A 7 -74.85 1.10 2.27
CA LYS A 7 -74.01 2.04 3.03
C LYS A 7 -73.15 1.33 4.09
N ILE A 8 -73.72 0.35 4.79
CA ILE A 8 -72.99 -0.45 5.79
C ILE A 8 -71.88 -1.26 5.12
N ILE A 9 -72.19 -1.92 4.00
CA ILE A 9 -71.19 -2.69 3.23
C ILE A 9 -70.06 -1.77 2.77
N LEU A 10 -70.39 -0.63 2.17
CA LEU A 10 -69.40 0.33 1.68
C LEU A 10 -68.49 0.85 2.79
N SER A 11 -69.05 1.22 3.95
CA SER A 11 -68.27 1.65 5.12
C SER A 11 -67.38 0.54 5.67
N SER A 12 -67.87 -0.70 5.72
CA SER A 12 -67.07 -1.86 6.12
C SER A 12 -65.90 -2.09 5.16
N THR A 13 -66.14 -1.99 3.85
CA THR A 13 -65.08 -2.17 2.83
C THR A 13 -64.03 -1.06 2.93
N LEU A 14 -64.46 0.20 3.08
CA LEU A 14 -63.57 1.34 3.30
C LEU A 14 -62.70 1.18 4.55
N LEU A 15 -63.26 0.63 5.63
CA LEU A 15 -62.54 0.40 6.87
C LEU A 15 -61.48 -0.71 6.71
N VAL A 16 -61.81 -1.79 5.98
CA VAL A 16 -60.83 -2.83 5.63
C VAL A 16 -59.71 -2.25 4.76
N ILE A 17 -60.04 -1.45 3.75
CA ILE A 17 -59.04 -0.79 2.90
C ILE A 17 -58.12 0.12 3.73
N ALA A 18 -58.69 0.92 4.65
CA ALA A 18 -57.92 1.79 5.52
C ALA A 18 -56.95 1.00 6.41
N VAL A 19 -57.42 -0.09 7.04
CA VAL A 19 -56.58 -0.95 7.88
C VAL A 19 -55.46 -1.61 7.08
N VAL A 20 -55.77 -2.18 5.91
CA VAL A 20 -54.77 -2.81 5.03
C VAL A 20 -53.72 -1.79 4.57
N THR A 21 -54.14 -0.57 4.23
CA THR A 21 -53.23 0.50 3.81
C THR A 21 -52.27 0.87 4.95
N VAL A 22 -52.78 1.05 6.17
CA VAL A 22 -51.94 1.38 7.34
C VAL A 22 -50.92 0.26 7.62
N VAL A 23 -51.37 -1.00 7.63
CA VAL A 23 -50.48 -2.16 7.85
C VAL A 23 -49.42 -2.26 6.76
N SER A 24 -49.80 -2.01 5.51
CA SER A 24 -48.87 -2.04 4.37
C SER A 24 -47.81 -0.95 4.49
N ILE A 25 -48.20 0.28 4.84
CA ILE A 25 -47.27 1.40 5.03
C ILE A 25 -46.27 1.08 6.15
N VAL A 26 -46.75 0.63 7.32
CA VAL A 26 -45.87 0.26 8.44
C VAL A 26 -44.92 -0.87 8.07
N SER A 27 -45.42 -1.88 7.34
CA SER A 27 -44.60 -3.02 6.91
C SER A 27 -43.53 -2.60 5.92
N ILE A 28 -43.84 -1.71 4.98
CA ILE A 28 -42.86 -1.14 4.03
C ILE A 28 -41.77 -0.41 4.80
N PHE A 29 -42.13 0.52 5.70
CA PHE A 29 -41.14 1.28 6.47
C PHE A 29 -40.23 0.38 7.31
N ARG A 30 -40.79 -0.63 7.98
CA ARG A 30 -39.99 -1.59 8.77
C ARG A 30 -39.08 -2.44 7.89
N SER A 31 -39.59 -2.92 6.75
CA SER A 31 -38.79 -3.74 5.83
C SER A 31 -37.65 -2.94 5.22
N THR A 32 -37.89 -1.69 4.83
CA THR A 32 -36.85 -0.79 4.31
C THR A 32 -35.78 -0.50 5.36
N SER A 33 -36.18 -0.21 6.59
CA SER A 33 -35.22 0.03 7.69
C SER A 33 -34.36 -1.19 7.99
N LEU A 34 -34.94 -2.40 7.97
CA LEU A 34 -34.17 -3.64 8.14
C LEU A 34 -33.21 -3.86 6.96
N LEU A 35 -33.68 -3.65 5.72
CA LEU A 35 -32.83 -3.75 4.53
C LEU A 35 -31.64 -2.79 4.57
N GLU A 36 -31.86 -1.55 5.02
CA GLU A 36 -30.81 -0.56 5.18
C GLU A 36 -29.78 -0.99 6.22
N GLU A 37 -30.23 -1.46 7.39
CA GLU A 37 -29.36 -1.97 8.45
C GLU A 37 -28.52 -3.18 7.99
N TYR A 38 -29.14 -4.15 7.31
CA TYR A 38 -28.43 -5.30 6.75
C TYR A 38 -27.43 -4.89 5.67
N SER A 39 -27.80 -3.94 4.80
CA SER A 39 -26.91 -3.45 3.75
C SER A 39 -25.71 -2.71 4.34
N LEU A 40 -25.93 -1.85 5.34
CA LEU A 40 -24.86 -1.11 6.02
C LEU A 40 -23.93 -2.07 6.75
N SER A 41 -24.47 -2.99 7.54
CA SER A 41 -23.66 -4.00 8.24
C SER A 41 -22.89 -4.89 7.26
N GLY A 42 -23.48 -5.25 6.13
CA GLY A 42 -22.80 -5.99 5.06
C GLY A 42 -21.60 -5.23 4.48
N VAL A 43 -21.76 -3.93 4.21
CA VAL A 43 -20.69 -3.06 3.72
C VAL A 43 -19.60 -2.86 4.77
N GLU A 44 -19.96 -2.67 6.04
CA GLU A 44 -19.01 -2.54 7.15
C GLU A 44 -18.17 -3.81 7.31
N ASN A 45 -18.80 -4.99 7.31
CA ASN A 45 -18.11 -6.27 7.42
C ASN A 45 -17.20 -6.52 6.21
N LEU A 46 -17.66 -6.21 4.99
CA LEU A 46 -16.83 -6.34 3.79
C LEU A 46 -15.62 -5.41 3.86
N THR A 47 -15.82 -4.16 4.29
CA THR A 47 -14.74 -3.19 4.44
C THR A 47 -13.74 -3.62 5.51
N ALA A 48 -14.22 -4.13 6.64
CA ALA A 48 -13.38 -4.67 7.71
C ALA A 48 -12.57 -5.89 7.24
N SER A 49 -13.17 -6.79 6.46
CA SER A 49 -12.48 -7.93 5.87
C SER A 49 -11.37 -7.47 4.91
N LEU A 50 -11.67 -6.55 3.99
CA LEU A 50 -10.68 -6.01 3.06
C LEU A 50 -9.54 -5.29 3.77
N ALA A 51 -9.86 -4.51 4.81
CA ALA A 51 -8.85 -3.83 5.62
C ALA A 51 -7.96 -4.84 6.38
N SER A 52 -8.54 -5.91 6.91
CA SER A 52 -7.81 -7.00 7.57
C SER A 52 -6.88 -7.72 6.59
N ASP A 53 -7.37 -8.05 5.39
CA ASP A 53 -6.57 -8.71 4.36
C ASP A 53 -5.42 -7.82 3.90
N LEU A 54 -5.68 -6.52 3.69
CA LEU A 54 -4.65 -5.55 3.34
C LEU A 54 -3.59 -5.42 4.46
N SER A 55 -4.01 -5.32 5.71
CA SER A 55 -3.11 -5.25 6.86
C SER A 55 -2.22 -6.49 6.95
N SER A 56 -2.79 -7.69 6.72
CA SER A 56 -2.01 -8.91 6.66
C SER A 56 -0.98 -8.91 5.53
N GLN A 57 -1.34 -8.40 4.35
CA GLN A 57 -0.40 -8.29 3.23
C GLN A 57 0.72 -7.29 3.52
N ILE A 58 0.41 -6.14 4.13
CA ILE A 58 1.40 -5.16 4.56
C ILE A 58 2.39 -5.80 5.55
N SER A 59 1.90 -6.53 6.55
CA SER A 59 2.76 -7.20 7.53
C SER A 59 3.68 -8.24 6.88
N ILE A 60 3.19 -8.98 5.88
CA ILE A 60 4.04 -9.90 5.10
C ILE A 60 5.12 -9.12 4.34
N ILE A 61 4.77 -8.00 3.72
CA ILE A 61 5.73 -7.14 3.00
C ILE A 61 6.79 -6.60 3.97
N GLU A 62 6.39 -6.12 5.15
CA GLU A 62 7.32 -5.64 6.19
C GLU A 62 8.33 -6.73 6.58
N ILE A 63 7.85 -7.94 6.87
CA ILE A 63 8.73 -9.08 7.19
C ILE A 63 9.69 -9.40 6.04
N VAL A 64 9.20 -9.37 4.80
CA VAL A 64 10.03 -9.62 3.61
C VAL A 64 11.09 -8.53 3.42
N VAL A 65 10.75 -7.26 3.65
CA VAL A 65 11.66 -6.11 3.56
C VAL A 65 12.67 -6.11 4.71
N ASP A 66 12.26 -6.46 5.92
CA ASP A 66 13.15 -6.59 7.08
C ASP A 66 14.20 -7.69 6.83
N ASN A 67 13.76 -8.86 6.35
CA ASN A 67 14.68 -9.94 5.96
C ASN A 67 15.63 -9.53 4.83
N TYR A 68 15.16 -8.72 3.87
CA TYR A 68 15.99 -8.16 2.83
C TYR A 68 17.04 -7.20 3.40
N SER A 69 16.65 -6.32 4.31
CA SER A 69 17.54 -5.40 5.02
C SER A 69 18.60 -6.16 5.81
N ASP A 70 18.19 -7.15 6.62
CA ASP A 70 19.11 -7.97 7.41
C ASP A 70 20.11 -8.72 6.52
N SER A 71 19.63 -9.27 5.39
CA SER A 71 20.49 -9.95 4.41
C SER A 71 21.42 -8.98 3.69
N ALA A 72 20.92 -7.79 3.35
CA ALA A 72 21.69 -6.76 2.68
C ALA A 72 22.82 -6.30 3.58
N PHE A 73 22.55 -5.98 4.85
CA PHE A 73 23.49 -5.40 5.81
C PHE A 73 24.20 -6.43 6.72
N LEU A 74 24.08 -7.72 6.43
CA LEU A 74 24.72 -8.76 7.24
C LEU A 74 26.24 -8.57 7.30
N GLY A 75 26.75 -8.27 8.51
CA GLY A 75 28.19 -8.03 8.72
C GLY A 75 28.68 -6.69 8.14
N PHE A 76 27.78 -5.75 7.86
CA PHE A 76 28.13 -4.34 7.69
C PHE A 76 28.43 -3.71 9.05
N ASP A 77 29.56 -3.04 9.17
CA ASP A 77 29.90 -2.25 10.36
C ASP A 77 29.96 -0.76 9.99
N PRO A 78 28.95 0.05 10.39
CA PRO A 78 28.90 1.48 10.15
C PRO A 78 30.09 2.24 10.71
N PHE A 79 30.62 1.81 11.86
CA PHE A 79 31.75 2.46 12.50
C PHE A 79 33.00 2.29 11.64
N ILE A 80 33.29 1.07 11.20
CA ILE A 80 34.45 0.80 10.32
C ILE A 80 34.29 1.50 8.97
N ALA A 81 33.09 1.49 8.40
CA ALA A 81 32.78 2.17 7.14
C ALA A 81 33.06 3.70 7.19
N SER A 82 32.87 4.33 8.35
CA SER A 82 33.18 5.75 8.54
C SER A 82 34.68 6.08 8.47
N PHE A 83 35.56 5.10 8.71
CA PHE A 83 37.02 5.28 8.65
C PHE A 83 37.66 4.78 7.35
N SER A 84 37.00 3.88 6.62
CA SER A 84 37.56 3.22 5.44
C SER A 84 36.52 2.88 4.37
N ASN A 85 36.59 3.57 3.23
CA ASN A 85 35.79 3.23 2.06
C ASN A 85 36.14 1.89 1.44
N ALA A 86 37.37 1.39 1.64
CA ALA A 86 37.75 0.08 1.13
C ALA A 86 36.87 -1.02 1.73
N GLU A 87 36.43 -0.84 2.98
CA GLU A 87 35.50 -1.76 3.64
C GLU A 87 34.08 -1.65 3.09
N VAL A 88 33.64 -0.44 2.71
CA VAL A 88 32.37 -0.21 2.01
C VAL A 88 32.36 -0.91 0.66
N ILE A 89 33.44 -0.77 -0.12
CA ILE A 89 33.56 -1.40 -1.45
C ILE A 89 33.62 -2.92 -1.34
N LYS A 90 34.39 -3.47 -0.38
CA LYS A 90 34.41 -4.92 -0.10
C LYS A 90 33.05 -5.44 0.32
N PHE A 91 32.31 -4.66 1.11
CA PHE A 91 30.96 -5.01 1.49
C PHE A 91 30.02 -5.02 0.28
N LEU A 92 30.06 -4.00 -0.57
CA LEU A 92 29.23 -3.92 -1.78
C LEU A 92 29.49 -5.12 -2.71
N ASP A 93 30.74 -5.55 -2.85
CA ASP A 93 31.07 -6.73 -3.66
C ASP A 93 30.51 -8.04 -3.06
N ARG A 94 30.41 -8.14 -1.73
CA ARG A 94 29.74 -9.27 -1.05
C ARG A 94 28.22 -9.21 -1.19
N ALA A 95 27.64 -8.02 -1.14
CA ALA A 95 26.19 -7.81 -1.17
C ALA A 95 25.61 -7.66 -2.58
N LYS A 96 26.44 -7.65 -3.64
CA LYS A 96 26.03 -7.36 -5.02
C LYS A 96 24.89 -8.24 -5.54
N ASP A 97 24.85 -9.51 -5.15
CA ASP A 97 23.83 -10.44 -5.61
C ASP A 97 22.55 -10.37 -4.76
N VAL A 98 22.55 -9.64 -3.63
CA VAL A 98 21.41 -9.56 -2.71
C VAL A 98 20.18 -8.90 -3.37
N PRO A 99 20.27 -7.74 -4.04
CA PRO A 99 19.13 -7.14 -4.75
C PRO A 99 18.55 -8.09 -5.82
N LYS A 100 19.42 -8.71 -6.62
CA LYS A 100 19.02 -9.67 -7.65
C LYS A 100 18.31 -10.90 -7.05
N ASN A 101 18.93 -11.52 -6.04
CA ASN A 101 18.36 -12.70 -5.38
C ASN A 101 17.02 -12.40 -4.70
N PHE A 102 16.86 -11.18 -4.17
CA PHE A 102 15.59 -10.72 -3.61
C PHE A 102 14.52 -10.57 -4.69
N SER A 103 14.81 -9.85 -5.77
CA SER A 103 13.87 -9.68 -6.88
C SER A 103 13.46 -10.99 -7.55
N GLN A 104 14.36 -11.96 -7.66
CA GLN A 104 14.03 -13.29 -8.21
C GLN A 104 13.17 -14.16 -7.29
N LYS A 105 13.14 -13.88 -5.98
CA LYS A 105 12.36 -14.64 -4.99
C LYS A 105 11.02 -14.01 -4.67
N VAL A 106 10.88 -12.70 -4.88
CA VAL A 106 9.67 -11.93 -4.56
C VAL A 106 8.93 -11.60 -5.85
N GLU A 107 7.86 -12.35 -6.11
CA GLU A 107 6.99 -12.13 -7.26
C GLU A 107 6.36 -10.74 -7.20
N GLY A 108 6.32 -10.04 -8.34
CA GLY A 108 5.81 -8.68 -8.45
C GLY A 108 6.79 -7.57 -8.06
N ASN A 109 8.01 -7.91 -7.63
CA ASN A 109 9.05 -6.92 -7.37
C ASN A 109 9.70 -6.42 -8.66
N VAL A 110 9.43 -5.17 -9.03
CA VAL A 110 9.97 -4.55 -10.25
C VAL A 110 11.43 -4.11 -10.10
N THR A 111 11.81 -3.63 -8.91
CA THR A 111 13.14 -3.03 -8.65
C THR A 111 13.56 -3.22 -7.21
N SER A 112 14.82 -3.58 -6.99
CA SER A 112 15.44 -3.62 -5.66
C SER A 112 16.72 -2.79 -5.65
N PHE A 113 16.98 -2.13 -4.52
CA PHE A 113 18.19 -1.35 -4.34
C PHE A 113 18.68 -1.37 -2.89
N ILE A 114 19.96 -1.07 -2.71
CA ILE A 114 20.62 -0.81 -1.44
C ILE A 114 21.35 0.51 -1.62
N VAL A 115 21.14 1.46 -0.71
CA VAL A 115 21.80 2.76 -0.76
C VAL A 115 22.45 3.03 0.59
N PHE A 116 23.71 3.45 0.56
CA PHE A 116 24.44 3.89 1.75
C PHE A 116 24.27 5.38 1.94
N ASN A 117 23.90 5.78 3.16
CA ASN A 117 23.90 7.19 3.51
C ASN A 117 25.35 7.73 3.43
N PRO A 118 25.63 8.73 2.56
CA PRO A 118 26.97 9.27 2.39
C PRO A 118 27.56 9.87 3.67
N ASP A 119 26.72 10.40 4.57
CA ASP A 119 27.19 10.97 5.85
C ASP A 119 27.79 9.93 6.79
N MET A 120 27.48 8.65 6.57
CA MET A 120 28.06 7.53 7.33
C MET A 120 29.43 7.11 6.78
N LEU A 121 29.86 7.67 5.65
CA LEU A 121 31.05 7.24 4.92
C LEU A 121 32.13 8.32 4.92
N ARG A 122 33.39 7.90 4.87
CA ARG A 122 34.52 8.83 4.92
C ARG A 122 34.57 9.82 3.76
N THR A 123 34.25 9.38 2.54
CA THR A 123 34.30 10.26 1.35
C THR A 123 33.04 11.06 1.10
N LYS A 124 31.95 10.82 1.83
CA LYS A 124 30.64 11.41 1.53
C LYS A 124 30.17 11.16 0.10
N GLU A 125 30.58 10.03 -0.47
CA GLU A 125 30.14 9.58 -1.78
C GLU A 125 28.91 8.70 -1.66
N LEU A 126 28.02 8.76 -2.65
CA LEU A 126 26.88 7.86 -2.71
C LEU A 126 27.32 6.50 -3.25
N TYR A 127 27.08 5.45 -2.46
CA TYR A 127 27.24 4.08 -2.90
C TYR A 127 25.88 3.41 -2.97
N SER A 128 25.58 2.77 -4.10
CA SER A 128 24.33 2.05 -4.27
C SER A 128 24.50 0.79 -5.12
N LEU A 129 23.68 -0.21 -4.83
CA LEU A 129 23.45 -1.39 -5.64
C LEU A 129 22.01 -1.37 -6.08
N TYR A 130 21.74 -1.60 -7.37
CA TYR A 130 20.38 -1.66 -7.87
C TYR A 130 20.22 -2.80 -8.87
N TYR A 131 19.03 -3.39 -8.89
CA TYR A 131 18.61 -4.41 -9.85
C TYR A 131 17.21 -4.08 -10.35
N ILE A 132 17.04 -4.11 -11.68
CA ILE A 132 15.77 -3.85 -12.38
C ILE A 132 15.52 -5.07 -13.27
N GLU A 133 14.45 -5.80 -13.00
CA GLU A 133 14.17 -7.07 -13.68
C GLU A 133 13.91 -6.90 -15.17
N SER A 134 13.23 -5.81 -15.57
CA SER A 134 12.86 -5.53 -16.96
C SER A 134 14.03 -5.20 -17.88
N GLU A 135 15.19 -4.83 -17.34
CA GLU A 135 16.35 -4.44 -18.15
C GLU A 135 17.42 -5.53 -18.25
N ASP A 136 17.37 -6.59 -17.44
CA ASP A 136 18.42 -7.61 -17.28
C ASP A 136 19.85 -7.00 -17.28
N LYS A 137 19.97 -5.75 -16.78
CA LYS A 137 21.22 -5.00 -16.75
C LYS A 137 21.91 -5.31 -15.43
N ASN A 138 23.08 -5.95 -15.56
CA ASN A 138 24.03 -6.14 -14.48
C ASN A 138 24.27 -4.82 -13.72
N LEU A 139 24.19 -4.92 -12.39
CA LEU A 139 24.61 -3.95 -11.38
C LEU A 139 25.57 -2.89 -11.92
N LYS A 140 25.12 -1.64 -12.00
CA LYS A 140 26.05 -0.52 -12.18
C LYS A 140 26.33 0.11 -10.82
N ASN A 141 27.60 0.10 -10.43
CA ASN A 141 28.10 1.01 -9.41
C ASN A 141 28.17 2.39 -10.06
N GLU A 142 27.18 3.25 -9.83
CA GLU A 142 27.30 4.66 -10.18
C GLU A 142 27.85 5.45 -9.00
N TYR A 143 29.03 6.03 -9.22
CA TYR A 143 29.67 6.94 -8.28
C TYR A 143 29.11 8.34 -8.51
N ILE A 144 28.30 8.83 -7.57
CA ILE A 144 27.91 10.23 -7.53
C ILE A 144 28.65 10.85 -6.35
N LYS A 145 29.61 11.71 -6.67
CA LYS A 145 30.25 12.57 -5.67
C LYS A 145 29.28 13.69 -5.35
N LEU A 146 28.90 13.82 -4.08
CA LEU A 146 28.15 14.98 -3.59
C LEU A 146 29.12 16.16 -3.46
N ASP A 147 29.52 16.70 -4.62
CA ASP A 147 30.25 17.95 -4.71
C ASP A 147 29.32 19.06 -5.22
N ASP A 148 29.88 20.26 -5.46
CA ASP A 148 29.14 21.44 -5.90
C ASP A 148 28.36 21.22 -7.23
N THR A 149 28.59 20.10 -7.92
CA THR A 149 27.87 19.73 -9.15
C THR A 149 26.56 18.97 -8.90
N PHE A 150 26.27 18.50 -7.67
CA PHE A 150 25.00 17.88 -7.30
C PHE A 150 23.97 18.95 -6.91
N ASN A 151 23.54 19.72 -7.90
CA ASN A 151 22.61 20.83 -7.75
C ASN A 151 21.47 20.72 -8.79
N PRO A 152 20.33 21.41 -8.58
CA PRO A 152 19.18 21.32 -9.47
C PRO A 152 19.43 21.89 -10.88
N GLU A 153 20.51 22.64 -11.08
CA GLU A 153 20.89 23.17 -12.40
C GLU A 153 21.67 22.14 -13.24
N ASN A 154 22.21 21.08 -12.62
CA ASN A 154 22.89 20.03 -13.33
C ASN A 154 21.90 19.07 -14.00
N LYS A 155 21.85 19.11 -15.33
CA LYS A 155 20.97 18.29 -16.18
C LYS A 155 21.05 16.78 -15.88
N LYS A 156 22.18 16.29 -15.37
CA LYS A 156 22.35 14.87 -15.02
C LYS A 156 21.51 14.45 -13.80
N TYR A 157 21.21 15.37 -12.88
CA TYR A 157 20.58 15.08 -11.58
C TYR A 157 19.20 15.73 -11.40
N GLN A 158 18.66 16.39 -12.43
CA GLN A 158 17.33 17.02 -12.38
C GLN A 158 16.22 16.07 -11.93
N TRP A 159 16.28 14.81 -12.36
CA TRP A 159 15.30 13.78 -11.98
C TRP A 159 15.20 13.57 -10.45
N PHE A 160 16.30 13.73 -9.70
CA PHE A 160 16.31 13.55 -8.25
C PHE A 160 15.62 14.73 -7.53
N PHE A 161 15.89 15.95 -7.97
CA PHE A 161 15.30 17.16 -7.37
C PHE A 161 13.82 17.34 -7.75
N GLU A 162 13.43 16.98 -8.97
CA GLU A 162 12.03 16.99 -9.41
C GLU A 162 11.13 16.03 -8.60
N VAL A 163 11.70 14.94 -8.10
CA VAL A 163 10.99 13.96 -7.26
C VAL A 163 10.95 14.39 -5.79
N ARG A 164 12.00 15.06 -5.28
CA ARG A 164 12.05 15.56 -3.89
C ARG A 164 11.10 16.73 -3.65
N ASP A 165 10.93 17.60 -4.63
CA ASP A 165 10.18 18.85 -4.49
C ASP A 165 8.69 18.72 -4.89
N LYS A 166 8.21 17.48 -5.10
CA LYS A 166 6.79 17.11 -5.21
C LYS A 166 6.30 16.44 -3.94
#